data_AF-A0A9Q3DBZ5-F1
#
_entry.id   AF-A0A9Q3DBZ5-F1
#
_cell.length_a   1.000
_cell.length_b   1.000
_cell.length_c   1.000
_cell.angle_alpha   90.00
_cell.angle_beta   90.00
_cell.angle_gamma   90.00
#
_symmetry.space_group_name_H-M   'P 1'
#
loop_
_entity.id
_entity.type
_entity.pdbx_description
1 polymer ?
#
loop_
_entity_poly.entity_id
_entity_poly.type
_entity_poly.pdbx_seq_one_letter_code
_entity_poly.pdbx_strand_id
1 'polypeptide(L)' 'MRDWKLSFKLHIDACGEGLGAALHEVQIFNDKPYEGPICFISRQIKPTEARYGASQMECLCL' A
#
# COMPACT_ATOMS: atom_id res chain seq x y z
N MET A 1 -1.63 -9.38 18.88
CA MET A 1 -1.09 -10.36 17.89
C MET A 1 -1.95 -10.23 16.64
N ARG A 2 -1.36 -10.10 15.44
CA ARG A 2 -2.13 -9.91 14.19
C ARG A 2 -2.96 -11.15 13.87
N ASP A 3 -4.15 -10.94 13.32
CA ASP A 3 -5.03 -12.04 12.95
C ASP A 3 -5.03 -12.20 11.43
N TRP A 4 -4.24 -13.17 10.98
CA TRP A 4 -4.08 -13.51 9.56
C TRP A 4 -5.37 -14.01 8.88
N LYS A 5 -6.46 -14.22 9.63
CA LYS A 5 -7.78 -14.57 9.08
C LYS A 5 -8.60 -13.34 8.70
N LEU A 6 -8.21 -12.15 9.15
CA LEU A 6 -8.91 -10.91 8.84
C LEU A 6 -8.46 -10.37 7.48
N SER A 7 -9.35 -9.64 6.83
CA SER A 7 -9.08 -9.06 5.51
C SER A 7 -8.04 -7.95 5.60
N PHE A 8 -7.09 -7.98 4.68
CA PHE A 8 -6.12 -6.92 4.47
C PHE A 8 -6.57 -6.03 3.30
N LYS A 9 -6.31 -4.72 3.40
CA LYS A 9 -6.46 -3.78 2.28
C LYS A 9 -5.13 -3.11 2.02
N LEU A 10 -4.71 -3.11 0.76
CA LEU A 10 -3.50 -2.39 0.34
C LEU A 10 -3.93 -1.14 -0.42
N HIS A 11 -3.65 0.02 0.16
CA HIS A 11 -3.76 1.30 -0.53
C HIS A 11 -2.44 1.59 -1.21
N ILE A 12 -2.46 1.94 -2.51
CA ILE A 12 -1.28 2.17 -3.32
C ILE A 12 -1.35 3.54 -3.99
N ASP A 13 -0.18 4.11 -4.25
CA ASP A 13 -0.01 5.35 -4.99
C ASP A 13 1.36 5.36 -5.69
N ALA A 14 1.45 6.04 -6.83
CA ALA A 14 2.66 6.11 -7.64
C ALA A 14 2.93 7.54 -8.11
N CYS A 15 4.20 7.96 -8.06
CA CYS A 15 4.63 9.22 -8.65
C CYS A 15 5.96 9.07 -9.38
N GLY A 16 6.38 10.15 -10.05
CA GLY A 16 7.65 10.20 -10.80
C GLY A 16 8.92 10.07 -9.94
N GLU A 17 8.81 9.95 -8.63
CA GLU A 17 9.95 9.73 -7.72
C GLU A 17 9.94 8.33 -7.09
N GLY A 18 8.75 7.79 -6.80
CA GLY A 18 8.62 6.57 -6.04
C GLY A 18 7.22 6.01 -6.03
N LEU A 19 7.14 4.79 -5.50
CA LEU A 19 5.91 4.06 -5.26
C LEU A 19 5.69 3.98 -3.75
N GLY A 20 4.44 4.17 -3.32
CA GLY A 20 4.03 4.13 -1.93
C GLY A 20 2.82 3.23 -1.73
N ALA A 21 2.78 2.55 -0.59
CA ALA A 21 1.62 1.78 -0.18
C ALA A 21 1.42 1.75 1.33
N ALA A 22 0.16 1.66 1.75
CA ALA A 22 -0.24 1.45 3.14
C ALA A 22 -1.08 0.17 3.22
N LEU A 23 -0.57 -0.83 3.93
CA LEU A 23 -1.30 -2.05 4.25
C LEU A 23 -2.14 -1.79 5.49
N HIS A 24 -3.45 -1.95 5.37
CA HIS A 24 -4.44 -1.84 6.43
C HIS A 24 -4.98 -3.22 6.82
N GLU A 25 -5.32 -3.38 8.09
CA GLU A 25 -5.97 -4.57 8.65
C GLU A 25 -7.12 -4.09 9.55
N VAL A 26 -8.21 -4.85 9.58
CA VAL A 26 -9.28 -4.63 10.57
C VAL A 26 -8.78 -5.16 11.92
N GLN A 27 -8.73 -4.30 12.92
CA GLN A 27 -8.33 -4.62 14.29
C GLN A 27 -9.52 -4.41 15.22
N ILE A 28 -9.59 -5.17 16.32
CA ILE A 28 -10.55 -4.89 17.37
C ILE A 28 -9.89 -3.99 18.41
N PHE A 29 -10.40 -2.77 18.56
CA PHE A 29 -9.94 -1.80 19.55
C PHE A 29 -11.15 -1.35 20.39
N ASN A 30 -11.09 -1.54 21.71
CA ASN A 30 -12.22 -1.28 22.63
C ASN A 30 -13.54 -1.94 22.18
N ASP A 31 -13.50 -3.23 21.86
CA ASP A 31 -14.64 -4.03 21.37
C ASP A 31 -15.30 -3.51 20.08
N LYS A 32 -14.60 -2.63 19.35
CA LYS A 32 -15.07 -2.08 18.08
C LYS A 32 -14.08 -2.38 16.95
N PRO A 33 -14.56 -2.72 15.75
CA PRO A 33 -13.70 -2.85 14.59
C PRO A 33 -13.15 -1.48 14.19
N TYR A 34 -11.84 -1.40 14.04
CA TYR A 34 -11.10 -0.24 13.55
C TYR A 34 -10.18 -0.70 12.41
N GLU A 35 -10.29 -0.05 11.25
CA GLU A 35 -9.39 -0.29 10.14
C GLU A 35 -8.28 0.77 10.15
N GLY A 36 -7.02 0.32 10.17
CA GLY A 36 -5.89 1.22 10.19
C GLY A 36 -4.61 0.60 9.62
N PRO A 37 -3.60 1.45 9.35
CA PRO A 37 -2.35 1.00 8.76
C PRO A 37 -1.56 0.14 9.73
N ILE A 38 -1.04 -0.96 9.21
CA ILE A 38 -0.15 -1.91 9.90
C ILE A 38 1.24 -1.96 9.30
N CYS A 39 1.41 -1.48 8.06
CA CYS A 39 2.71 -1.42 7.38
C CYS A 39 2.67 -0.35 6.30
N PHE A 40 3.74 0.42 6.21
CA PHE A 40 4.00 1.29 5.06
C PHE A 40 5.10 0.66 4.22
N ILE A 41 4.88 0.58 2.91
CA ILE A 41 5.80 -0.02 1.94
C ILE A 41 6.14 1.07 0.94
N SER A 42 7.42 1.25 0.64
CA SER A 42 7.84 2.22 -0.37
C SER A 42 9.08 1.75 -1.11
N ARG A 43 9.20 2.18 -2.37
CA ARG A 43 10.42 2.02 -3.17
C ARG A 43 10.59 3.20 -4.12
N GLN A 44 11.84 3.51 -4.44
CA GLN A 44 12.14 4.44 -5.53
C GLN A 44 11.83 3.80 -6.89
N ILE A 45 11.48 4.64 -7.86
CA ILE A 45 11.38 4.20 -9.25
C ILE A 45 12.78 3.93 -9.82
N LYS A 46 12.88 2.92 -10.69
CA LYS A 46 14.11 2.64 -11.43
C LYS A 46 14.22 3.59 -12.62
N PRO A 47 15.43 3.91 -13.11
CA PRO A 47 15.60 4.74 -14.31
C PRO A 47 14.86 4.22 -15.55
N THR A 48 14.68 2.90 -15.64
CA THR A 48 13.92 2.25 -16.72
C THR A 48 12.40 2.48 -16.60
N GLU A 49 11.89 2.70 -15.39
CA GLU A 49 10.48 2.90 -15.07
C GLU A 49 10.05 4.37 -15.19
N ALA A 50 11.01 5.31 -15.15
CA ALA A 50 10.76 6.76 -15.24
C ALA A 50 10.13 7.23 -16.57
N ARG A 51 10.07 6.33 -17.57
CA ARG A 51 9.47 6.61 -18.88
C ARG A 51 7.98 6.26 -18.95
N TYR A 52 7.44 5.63 -17.91
CA TYR A 52 6.05 5.21 -17.88
C TYR A 52 5.12 6.39 -17.67
N GLY A 53 3.99 6.36 -18.38
CA GLY A 53 2.89 7.28 -18.13
C GLY A 53 2.19 6.97 -16.80
N ALA A 54 1.34 7.88 -16.32
CA ALA A 54 0.65 7.75 -15.03
C ALA A 54 -0.02 6.37 -14.86
N SER A 55 -0.85 5.93 -15.81
CA SER A 55 -1.53 4.63 -15.72
C SER A 55 -0.58 3.43 -15.71
N GLN A 56 0.60 3.55 -16.33
CA GLN A 56 1.62 2.50 -16.31
C GLN A 56 2.37 2.48 -14.97
N MET A 57 2.58 3.65 -14.34
CA MET A 57 3.17 3.75 -13.01
C MET A 57 2.26 3.16 -11.93
N GLU A 58 0.94 3.35 -12.02
CA GLU A 58 -0.03 2.67 -11.14
C GLU A 58 0.13 1.14 -11.17
N CYS A 59 0.36 0.57 -12.36
CA CYS A 59 0.58 -0.86 -12.50
C CYS A 59 1.89 -1.37 -11.86
N LEU A 60 2.85 -0.50 -11.55
CA LEU A 60 4.07 -0.89 -10.84
C LEU A 60 3.85 -1.05 -9.34
N CYS A 61 2.75 -0.52 -8.81
CA CYS A 61 2.37 -0.61 -7.41
C CYS A 61 1.50 -1.84 -7.09
N LEU A 62 1.04 -2.58 -8.10
CA LEU A 62 0.27 -3.83 -7.97
C LEU A 62 1.19 -5.03 -7.70
#